data_AF-A0A1G9Z810-F1
#
_entry.id   AF-A0A1G9Z810-F1
#
_cell.length_a   1.000
_cell.length_b   1.000
_cell.length_c   1.000
_cell.angle_alpha   90.00
_cell.angle_beta   90.00
_cell.angle_gamma   90.00
#
_symmetry.space_group_name_H-M   'P 1'
#
loop_
_entity.id
_entity.type
_entity.pdbx_description
1 polymer ?
#
loop_
_entity_poly.entity_id
_entity_poly.type
_entity_poly.pdbx_seq_one_letter_code
_entity_poly.pdbx_strand_id
1 'polypeptide(L)'
;MSTAGFALFSFVLTPLVDGLTGRDVSRLTNGSIDYLPALLALFGMVAATVMRSEEGRVSTGRRLAGIGVLFLISLVARTADQTACTALPIGTHAVWHILNAAVLYALVATAIRHRETGG
;
A
#
# COMPACT_ATOMS: atom_id res chain seq x y z
N MET A 1 16.33 -6.99 -0.17
CA MET A 1 15.35 -8.08 -0.36
C MET A 1 14.59 -7.77 -1.63
N SER A 2 14.64 -8.69 -2.58
CA SER A 2 14.55 -8.50 -4.03
C SER A 2 13.18 -8.04 -4.51
N THR A 3 13.15 -7.03 -5.39
CA THR A 3 11.96 -6.63 -6.17
C THR A 3 11.28 -7.84 -6.83
N ALA A 4 12.06 -8.85 -7.21
CA ALA A 4 11.56 -10.13 -7.73
C ALA A 4 10.72 -10.92 -6.70
N GLY A 5 11.12 -10.96 -5.43
CA GLY A 5 10.33 -11.61 -4.38
C GLY A 5 9.02 -10.88 -4.10
N PHE A 6 9.04 -9.54 -4.12
CA PHE A 6 7.83 -8.73 -4.04
C PHE A 6 6.90 -8.96 -5.24
N ALA A 7 7.44 -8.97 -6.47
CA ALA A 7 6.67 -9.21 -7.67
C ALA A 7 6.06 -10.62 -7.66
N LEU A 8 6.85 -11.64 -7.35
CA LEU A 8 6.38 -13.02 -7.23
C LEU A 8 5.27 -13.15 -6.20
N PHE A 9 5.46 -12.59 -5.00
CA PHE A 9 4.42 -12.59 -3.96
C PHE A 9 3.14 -11.91 -4.45
N SER A 10 3.27 -10.78 -5.15
CA SER A 10 2.11 -10.05 -5.70
C SER A 10 1.34 -10.84 -6.75
N PHE A 11 2.03 -11.59 -7.62
CA PHE A 11 1.39 -12.41 -8.65
C PHE A 11 0.81 -13.72 -8.11
N VAL A 12 1.37 -14.28 -7.04
CA VAL A 12 0.98 -15.59 -6.51
C VAL A 12 -0.07 -15.50 -5.40
N LEU A 13 -0.11 -14.40 -4.64
CA LEU A 13 -0.96 -14.26 -3.46
C LEU A 13 -2.44 -14.56 -3.74
N THR A 14 -3.06 -13.84 -4.68
CA THR A 14 -4.50 -13.95 -4.94
C THR A 14 -4.87 -15.34 -5.50
N PRO A 15 -4.21 -15.88 -6.55
CA PRO A 15 -4.49 -17.23 -7.04
C PRO A 15 -4.29 -18.33 -5.97
N LEU A 16 -3.29 -18.17 -5.10
CA LEU A 16 -3.04 -19.12 -4.02
C LEU A 16 -4.18 -19.08 -2.99
N VAL A 17 -4.60 -17.90 -2.55
CA VAL A 17 -5.69 -17.76 -1.58
C VAL A 17 -7.02 -18.22 -2.17
N ASP A 18 -7.29 -17.93 -3.44
CA ASP A 18 -8.47 -18.44 -4.14
C ASP A 18 -8.46 -19.98 -4.19
N GLY A 19 -7.32 -20.58 -4.53
CA GLY A 19 -7.14 -22.04 -4.57
C GLY A 19 -7.30 -22.72 -3.20
N LEU A 20 -6.87 -22.05 -2.12
CA LEU A 20 -7.00 -22.57 -0.75
C LEU A 20 -8.42 -22.40 -0.17
N THR A 21 -9.10 -21.32 -0.52
CA THR A 21 -10.42 -20.98 0.05
C THR A 21 -11.60 -21.45 -0.82
N GLY A 22 -11.35 -21.74 -2.10
CA GLY A 22 -12.37 -22.06 -3.09
C GLY A 22 -13.30 -20.87 -3.41
N ARG A 23 -12.89 -19.64 -3.06
CA ARG A 23 -13.68 -18.42 -3.23
C ARG A 23 -12.85 -17.37 -3.97
N ASP A 24 -13.52 -16.53 -4.75
CA ASP A 24 -12.91 -15.37 -5.39
C ASP A 24 -12.70 -14.26 -4.34
N VAL A 25 -11.54 -14.26 -3.67
CA VAL A 25 -11.27 -13.33 -2.57
C VAL A 25 -11.03 -11.91 -3.06
N SER A 26 -10.58 -11.73 -4.31
CA SER A 26 -10.46 -10.39 -4.91
C SER A 26 -11.83 -9.75 -5.03
N ARG A 27 -12.83 -10.47 -5.55
CA ARG A 27 -14.20 -9.97 -5.63
C ARG A 27 -14.79 -9.68 -4.24
N LEU A 28 -14.58 -10.57 -3.28
CA LEU A 28 -15.08 -10.41 -1.90
C LEU A 28 -14.47 -9.19 -1.19
N THR A 29 -13.26 -8.79 -1.56
CA THR A 29 -12.55 -7.67 -0.93
C THR A 29 -12.54 -6.41 -1.78
N ASN A 30 -13.36 -6.35 -2.84
CA ASN A 30 -13.33 -5.26 -3.84
C ASN A 30 -11.92 -5.02 -4.45
N GLY A 31 -11.11 -6.07 -4.58
CA GLY A 31 -9.72 -6.03 -5.04
C GLY A 31 -8.75 -5.39 -4.04
N SER A 32 -9.17 -5.10 -2.81
CA SER A 32 -8.26 -4.55 -1.78
C SER A 32 -7.16 -5.55 -1.39
N ILE A 33 -7.40 -6.86 -1.53
CA ILE A 33 -6.40 -7.92 -1.25
C ILE A 33 -5.14 -7.79 -2.10
N ASP A 34 -5.28 -7.26 -3.33
CA ASP A 34 -4.17 -7.12 -4.28
C ASP A 34 -3.15 -6.05 -3.83
N TYR A 35 -3.50 -5.22 -2.84
CA TYR A 35 -2.61 -4.21 -2.24
C TYR A 35 -1.87 -4.72 -1.00
N LEU A 36 -2.18 -5.92 -0.50
CA LEU A 36 -1.51 -6.51 0.66
C LEU A 36 0.02 -6.62 0.48
N PRO A 37 0.56 -7.05 -0.68
CA PRO A 37 1.99 -7.02 -0.95
C PRO A 37 2.61 -5.63 -0.73
N ALA A 38 1.97 -4.59 -1.26
CA ALA A 38 2.44 -3.21 -1.17
C ALA A 38 2.42 -2.70 0.28
N LEU A 39 1.37 -3.03 1.04
CA LEU A 39 1.30 -2.74 2.48
C LEU A 39 2.45 -3.40 3.24
N LEU A 40 2.67 -4.70 3.03
CA LEU A 40 3.73 -5.45 3.72
C LEU A 40 5.12 -4.91 3.37
N ALA A 41 5.36 -4.55 2.11
CA ALA A 41 6.61 -3.93 1.70
C ALA A 41 6.83 -2.57 2.39
N LEU A 42 5.80 -1.72 2.43
CA LEU A 42 5.89 -0.39 3.02
C LEU A 42 6.11 -0.47 4.54
N PHE A 43 5.31 -1.23 5.27
CA PHE A 43 5.46 -1.39 6.72
C PHE A 43 6.72 -2.18 7.09
N GLY A 44 7.13 -3.15 6.28
CA GLY A 44 8.41 -3.82 6.42
C GLY A 44 9.59 -2.85 6.28
N MET A 45 9.48 -1.87 5.38
CA MET A 45 10.50 -0.82 5.24
C MET A 45 10.50 0.12 6.46
N VAL A 46 9.33 0.53 6.95
CA VAL A 46 9.21 1.30 8.20
C VAL A 46 9.87 0.56 9.36
N ALA A 47 9.53 -0.72 9.57
CA ALA A 47 10.12 -1.54 10.62
C ALA A 47 11.65 -1.65 10.47
N ALA A 48 12.15 -1.91 9.26
CA ALA A 48 13.58 -1.97 9.00
C ALA A 48 14.31 -0.66 9.29
N THR A 49 13.69 0.50 9.04
CA THR A 49 14.29 1.80 9.38
C THR A 49 14.33 2.07 10.88
N VAL A 50 13.30 1.63 11.63
CA VAL A 50 13.24 1.78 13.09
C VAL A 50 14.25 0.85 13.78
N MET A 51 14.34 -0.40 13.31
CA MET A 51 15.22 -1.41 13.93
C MET A 51 16.71 -1.13 13.69
N ARG A 52 17.05 -0.38 12.64
CA ARG A 52 18.46 -0.13 12.26
C ARG A 52 19.02 1.20 12.74
N SER A 53 18.24 2.02 13.48
CA SER A 53 18.62 3.29 14.14
C SER A 53 19.88 3.99 13.61
N GLU A 54 19.95 4.21 12.31
CA GLU A 54 20.97 5.07 11.73
C GLU A 54 20.47 6.50 11.88
N GLU A 55 21.22 7.33 12.59
CA GLU A 55 20.81 8.65 13.06
C GLU A 55 20.35 9.58 11.91
N GLY A 56 20.83 9.34 10.68
CA GLY A 56 20.40 10.03 9.45
C GLY A 56 19.10 9.51 8.80
N ARG A 57 18.57 8.34 9.17
CA ARG A 57 17.45 7.66 8.48
C ARG A 57 16.10 7.75 9.20
N VAL A 58 16.07 8.23 10.44
CA VAL A 58 14.85 8.38 11.26
C VAL A 58 13.80 9.27 10.57
N SER A 59 14.24 10.34 9.91
CA SER A 59 13.36 11.25 9.16
C SER A 59 12.63 10.56 8.00
N THR A 60 13.30 9.61 7.34
CA THR A 60 12.75 8.83 6.22
C THR A 60 11.75 7.79 6.73
N GLY A 61 12.07 7.09 7.82
CA GLY A 61 11.15 6.13 8.45
C GLY A 61 9.84 6.77 8.88
N ARG A 62 9.88 7.96 9.50
CA ARG A 62 8.66 8.68 9.91
C ARG A 62 7.79 9.11 8.71
N ARG A 63 8.41 9.52 7.60
CA ARG A 63 7.69 9.85 6.36
C ARG A 63 7.01 8.60 5.78
N LEU A 64 7.73 7.48 5.71
CA LEU A 64 7.18 6.21 5.23
C LEU A 64 6.01 5.73 6.09
N ALA A 65 6.09 5.89 7.42
CA ALA A 65 5.00 5.55 8.33
C ALA A 65 3.74 6.40 8.06
N GLY A 66 3.90 7.72 7.88
CA GLY A 66 2.79 8.60 7.52
C GLY A 66 2.17 8.24 6.16
N ILE A 67 2.99 7.88 5.18
CA ILE A 67 2.52 7.38 3.88
C ILE A 67 1.76 6.06 4.04
N GLY A 68 2.21 5.17 4.92
CA GLY A 68 1.51 3.92 5.24
C GLY A 68 0.12 4.16 5.82
N VAL A 69 -0.03 5.12 6.73
CA VAL A 69 -1.34 5.52 7.26
C VAL A 69 -2.23 6.09 6.16
N LEU A 70 -1.71 6.98 5.31
CA LEU A 70 -2.46 7.51 4.16
C LEU A 70 -2.92 6.40 3.21
N PHE A 71 -2.08 5.39 2.99
CA PHE A 71 -2.41 4.26 2.14
C PHE A 71 -3.50 3.36 2.76
N LEU A 72 -3.47 3.15 4.08
CA LEU A 72 -4.57 2.47 4.79
C LEU A 72 -5.90 3.22 4.63
N ILE A 73 -5.89 4.55 4.79
CA ILE A 73 -7.09 5.39 4.57
C ILE A 73 -7.60 5.23 3.13
N SER A 74 -6.69 5.20 2.16
CA SER A 74 -7.03 4.94 0.75
C SER A 74 -7.75 3.59 0.58
N LEU A 75 -7.25 2.52 1.17
CA LEU A 75 -7.87 1.19 1.08
C LEU A 75 -9.21 1.09 1.81
N VAL A 76 -9.38 1.81 2.92
CA VAL A 76 -10.68 1.94 3.59
C VAL A 76 -11.67 2.63 2.66
N ALA A 77 -11.29 3.73 2.00
CA ALA A 77 -12.14 4.41 1.02
C ALA A 77 -12.53 3.48 -0.15
N ARG A 78 -11.59 2.69 -0.66
CA ARG A 78 -11.85 1.67 -1.70
C ARG A 78 -12.85 0.60 -1.23
N THR A 79 -12.74 0.16 0.00
CA THR A 79 -13.60 -0.90 0.54
C THR A 79 -15.00 -0.36 0.81
N ALA A 80 -15.11 0.87 1.33
CA ALA A 80 -16.37 1.55 1.58
C ALA A 80 -17.12 1.96 0.30
N ASP A 81 -16.42 2.12 -0.83
CA ASP A 81 -16.99 2.45 -2.14
C ASP A 81 -18.13 1.50 -2.53
N GLN A 82 -17.98 0.19 -2.33
CA GLN A 82 -19.06 -0.77 -2.64
C GLN A 82 -20.36 -0.49 -1.88
N THR A 83 -20.25 -0.18 -0.58
CA THR A 83 -21.41 0.15 0.24
C THR A 83 -22.00 1.50 -0.16
N ALA A 84 -21.14 2.50 -0.42
CA ALA A 84 -21.54 3.86 -0.79
C ALA A 84 -22.21 3.94 -2.18
N CYS A 85 -21.83 3.08 -3.12
CA CYS A 85 -22.43 3.00 -4.45
C CYS A 85 -23.95 2.71 -4.42
N THR A 86 -24.47 2.13 -3.34
CA THR A 86 -25.92 1.92 -3.17
C THR A 86 -26.70 3.21 -2.95
N ALA A 87 -26.05 4.25 -2.42
CA ALA A 87 -26.67 5.54 -2.10
C ALA A 87 -26.28 6.65 -3.08
N LEU A 88 -25.10 6.57 -3.70
CA LEU A 88 -24.59 7.55 -4.65
C LEU A 88 -24.18 6.86 -5.96
N PRO A 89 -24.94 7.02 -7.07
CA PRO A 89 -24.70 6.30 -8.33
C PRO A 89 -23.35 6.61 -8.99
N ILE A 90 -22.76 7.77 -8.69
CA ILE A 90 -21.42 8.14 -9.19
C ILE A 90 -20.28 7.43 -8.44
N GLY A 91 -20.57 6.80 -7.29
CA GLY A 91 -19.60 6.16 -6.42
C GLY A 91 -18.67 7.13 -5.69
N THR A 92 -17.82 6.61 -4.81
CA THR A 92 -16.73 7.35 -4.14
C THR A 92 -15.35 6.91 -4.63
N HIS A 93 -15.30 6.07 -5.68
CA HIS A 93 -14.09 5.49 -6.26
C HIS A 93 -13.01 6.53 -6.61
N ALA A 94 -13.41 7.72 -7.09
CA ALA A 94 -12.48 8.80 -7.40
C ALA A 94 -11.65 9.24 -6.17
N VAL A 95 -12.23 9.17 -4.96
CA VAL A 95 -11.53 9.50 -3.70
C VAL A 95 -10.37 8.53 -3.47
N TRP A 96 -10.60 7.23 -3.70
CA TRP A 96 -9.54 6.23 -3.62
C TRP A 96 -8.41 6.53 -4.61
N HIS A 97 -8.72 6.87 -5.86
CA HIS A 97 -7.70 7.23 -6.86
C HIS A 97 -6.86 8.44 -6.45
N ILE A 98 -7.49 9.50 -5.93
CA ILE A 98 -6.79 10.71 -5.49
C ILE A 98 -5.86 10.40 -4.30
N LEU A 99 -6.35 9.65 -3.30
CA LEU A 99 -5.54 9.23 -2.16
C LEU A 99 -4.37 8.34 -2.59
N ASN A 100 -4.62 7.41 -3.51
CA ASN A 100 -3.56 6.53 -4.03
C ASN A 100 -2.51 7.32 -4.84
N ALA A 101 -2.93 8.30 -5.64
CA ALA A 101 -2.01 9.19 -6.34
C ALA A 101 -1.12 9.99 -5.37
N ALA A 102 -1.71 10.49 -4.27
CA ALA A 102 -0.96 11.18 -3.22
C ALA A 102 0.05 10.25 -2.52
N VAL A 103 -0.31 8.99 -2.24
CA VAL A 103 0.62 7.97 -1.71
C VAL A 103 1.80 7.76 -2.65
N LEU A 104 1.55 7.52 -3.94
CA LEU A 104 2.60 7.28 -4.93
C LEU A 104 3.54 8.49 -5.06
N TYR A 105 2.97 9.69 -5.15
CA TYR A 105 3.75 10.93 -5.19
C TYR A 105 4.64 11.06 -3.94
N ALA A 106 4.09 10.83 -2.75
CA ALA A 106 4.83 10.94 -1.50
C ALA A 106 5.95 9.89 -1.37
N LEU A 107 5.75 8.67 -1.87
CA LEU A 107 6.79 7.64 -1.93
C LEU A 107 7.94 8.06 -2.82
N VAL A 108 7.65 8.48 -4.05
CA VAL A 108 8.67 8.94 -5.01
C VAL A 108 9.43 10.14 -4.46
N ALA A 109 8.72 11.14 -3.94
CA ALA A 109 9.35 12.33 -3.38
C ALA A 109 10.20 12.00 -2.13
N THR A 110 9.79 11.03 -1.32
CA THR A 110 10.60 10.56 -0.18
C THR A 110 11.83 9.79 -0.65
N ALA A 111 11.72 8.96 -1.69
CA ALA A 111 12.84 8.23 -2.27
C ALA A 111 13.89 9.17 -2.90
N ILE A 112 13.46 10.21 -3.62
CA ILE A 112 14.37 11.23 -4.18
C ILE A 112 15.13 11.94 -3.07
N ARG A 113 14.41 12.48 -2.07
CA ARG A 113 15.05 13.16 -0.92
C ARG A 113 16.01 12.26 -0.15
N HIS A 114 15.66 10.98 0.00
CA HIS A 114 16.54 10.03 0.68
C HIS A 114 17.86 9.82 -0.07
N ARG A 115 17.84 9.84 -1.41
CA ARG A 115 19.05 9.77 -2.23
C ARG A 115 19.91 11.02 -2.11
N GLU A 116 19.29 12.20 -2.11
CA GLU A 116 20.00 13.49 -1.97
C GLU A 116 20.68 13.64 -0.61
N THR A 117 20.09 13.10 0.46
CA THR A 117 20.68 13.15 1.82
C THR A 117 21.67 12.04 2.13
N GLY A 118 21.74 11.00 1.29
CA GLY A 118 22.51 9.78 1.53
C GLY A 118 23.61 9.50 0.50
N GLY A 119 23.82 10.40 -0.46
CA GLY A 119 25.00 10.47 -1.32
C GLY A 119 25.89 11.63 -0.90
#